data_AF-A0A0V8RTA5-F1
#
_entry.id   AF-A0A0V8RTA5-F1
#
_cell.length_a   1.000
_cell.length_b   1.000
_cell.length_c   1.000
_cell.angle_alpha   90.00
_cell.angle_beta   90.00
_cell.angle_gamma   90.00
#
_symmetry.space_group_name_H-M   'P 1'
#
loop_
_entity.id
_entity.type
_entity.pdbx_description
1 polymer ?
#
loop_
_entity_poly.entity_id
_entity_poly.type
_entity_poly.pdbx_seq_one_letter_code
_entity_poly.pdbx_strand_id
1 'polypeptide(L)'
;MPDGLEEVLENVRLVLEAVSKGEYCCLRFGLPYVTPGLLASQALCEKRLEYELLGEQEPGAKRASEARKLVEVLLEARRRIPPGAGSFTLSIPVAAVVEGVPVIGRPHAVHVRNGRVAAVVVGKISGRPGRLYPSDKVRLYAYALTLERAGFPMSSGTRLVLAAARDNRSLIALLSGLDLSRVRPVAGDGAALHVLAHDPDLELEMLAPLLAYWRGERQAAVRRGRWCASCPFRERCG
;
A
#
# COMPACT_ATOMS: atom_id res chain seq x y z
N MET A 1 14.35 -7.26 20.78
CA MET A 1 13.78 -6.67 19.54
C MET A 1 14.59 -5.42 19.25
N PRO A 2 14.82 -4.98 18.00
CA PRO A 2 15.41 -3.66 17.78
C PRO A 2 14.59 -2.60 18.51
N ASP A 3 15.23 -1.72 19.27
CA ASP A 3 14.56 -0.67 20.05
C ASP A 3 13.62 0.13 19.14
N GLY A 4 12.37 0.33 19.57
CA GLY A 4 11.33 1.06 18.82
C GLY A 4 10.42 0.22 17.92
N LEU A 5 10.83 -0.96 17.43
CA LEU A 5 9.95 -1.77 16.56
C LEU A 5 8.72 -2.32 17.31
N GLU A 6 8.85 -2.57 18.61
CA GLU A 6 7.74 -3.04 19.44
C GLU A 6 6.63 -2.00 19.56
N GLU A 7 7.01 -0.74 19.80
CA GLU A 7 6.11 0.41 19.84
C GLU A 7 5.42 0.61 18.48
N VAL A 8 6.16 0.49 17.39
CA VAL A 8 5.62 0.60 16.04
C VAL A 8 4.57 -0.48 15.76
N LEU A 9 4.85 -1.74 16.11
CA LEU A 9 3.88 -2.83 15.94
C LEU A 9 2.66 -2.64 16.83
N GLU A 10 2.84 -2.07 18.01
CA GLU A 10 1.76 -1.72 18.91
C GLU A 10 0.86 -0.62 18.30
N ASN A 11 1.45 0.43 17.69
CA ASN A 11 0.70 1.46 16.97
C ASN A 11 -0.13 0.87 15.83
N VAL A 12 0.47 -0.03 15.04
CA VAL A 12 -0.26 -0.76 13.97
C VAL A 12 -1.43 -1.55 14.56
N ARG A 13 -1.20 -2.27 15.67
CA ARG A 13 -2.24 -3.05 16.35
C ARG A 13 -3.40 -2.16 16.81
N LEU A 14 -3.10 -1.03 17.45
CA LEU A 14 -4.11 -0.09 17.94
C LEU A 14 -5.00 0.45 16.81
N VAL A 15 -4.42 0.83 15.66
CA VAL A 15 -5.20 1.28 14.50
C VAL A 15 -6.09 0.16 13.95
N LEU A 16 -5.56 -1.06 13.80
CA LEU A 16 -6.34 -2.21 13.33
C LEU A 16 -7.50 -2.54 14.27
N GLU A 17 -7.28 -2.47 15.58
CA GLU A 17 -8.31 -2.73 16.58
C GLU A 17 -9.40 -1.67 16.59
N ALA A 18 -9.02 -0.38 16.57
CA ALA A 18 -9.96 0.72 16.49
C ALA A 18 -10.83 0.62 15.22
N VAL A 19 -10.22 0.31 14.07
CA VAL A 19 -10.95 0.02 12.82
C VAL A 19 -11.92 -1.15 13.01
N SER A 20 -11.50 -2.25 13.64
CA SER A 20 -12.33 -3.44 13.84
C SER A 20 -13.50 -3.21 14.79
N LYS A 21 -13.35 -2.28 15.74
CA LYS A 21 -14.39 -1.86 16.70
C LYS A 21 -15.34 -0.80 16.13
N GLY A 22 -15.08 -0.30 14.92
CA GLY A 22 -15.91 0.73 14.28
C GLY A 22 -15.63 2.15 14.79
N GLU A 23 -14.51 2.36 15.48
CA GLU A 23 -14.08 3.71 15.92
C GLU A 23 -13.74 4.61 14.72
N TYR A 24 -13.35 3.99 13.61
CA TYR A 24 -13.24 4.65 12.32
C TYR A 24 -14.48 4.37 11.47
N CYS A 25 -15.33 5.37 11.40
CA CYS A 25 -16.38 5.56 10.42
C CYS A 25 -16.48 7.07 10.14
N CYS A 26 -16.98 7.59 9.02
CA CYS A 26 -17.64 7.00 7.88
C CYS A 26 -16.90 7.50 6.63
N LEU A 27 -15.87 6.78 6.16
CA LEU A 27 -15.33 7.12 4.85
C LEU A 27 -16.40 6.90 3.79
N ARG A 28 -16.18 7.46 2.60
CA ARG A 28 -17.07 7.28 1.46
C ARG A 28 -17.45 5.80 1.28
N PHE A 29 -18.74 5.57 1.05
CA PHE A 29 -19.36 4.22 0.99
C PHE A 29 -19.38 3.44 2.32
N GLY A 30 -19.26 4.14 3.45
CA GLY A 30 -19.27 3.52 4.78
C GLY A 30 -18.05 2.65 5.07
N LEU A 31 -16.93 2.87 4.36
CA LEU A 31 -15.72 2.10 4.60
C LEU A 31 -15.03 2.57 5.89
N PRO A 32 -14.47 1.66 6.70
CA PRO A 32 -13.73 2.04 7.90
C PRO A 32 -12.26 2.37 7.61
N TYR A 33 -11.73 1.96 6.44
CA TYR A 33 -10.37 2.27 5.98
C TYR A 33 -10.25 2.11 4.46
N VAL A 34 -9.15 2.63 3.91
CA VAL A 34 -8.74 2.44 2.51
C VAL A 34 -7.46 1.60 2.42
N THR A 35 -7.27 0.95 1.28
CA THR A 35 -6.03 0.22 1.01
C THR A 35 -5.16 0.95 -0.01
N PRO A 36 -3.84 0.76 -0.01
CA PRO A 36 -2.98 1.20 -1.12
C PRO A 36 -3.45 0.68 -2.49
N GLY A 37 -4.15 -0.46 -2.52
CA GLY A 37 -4.81 -0.99 -3.71
C GLY A 37 -5.97 -0.10 -4.20
N LEU A 38 -6.86 0.32 -3.29
CA LEU A 38 -7.94 1.25 -3.60
C LEU A 38 -7.43 2.61 -4.07
N LEU A 39 -6.44 3.18 -3.37
CA LEU A 39 -5.83 4.46 -3.76
C LEU A 39 -5.20 4.37 -5.15
N ALA A 40 -4.54 3.25 -5.47
CA ALA A 40 -4.02 3.01 -6.81
C ALA A 40 -5.11 2.89 -7.88
N SER A 41 -6.24 2.22 -7.58
CA SER A 41 -7.40 2.15 -8.47
C SER A 41 -8.06 3.51 -8.67
N GLN A 42 -8.17 4.31 -7.60
CA GLN A 42 -8.67 5.68 -7.65
C GLN A 42 -7.82 6.55 -8.58
N ALA A 43 -6.50 6.45 -8.48
CA ALA A 43 -5.57 7.18 -9.34
C ALA A 43 -5.72 6.81 -10.83
N LEU A 44 -6.23 5.62 -11.15
CA LEU A 44 -6.59 5.26 -12.53
C LEU A 44 -7.87 5.99 -12.97
N CYS A 45 -8.97 5.87 -12.21
CA CYS A 45 -10.21 6.61 -12.44
C CYS A 45 -11.14 6.50 -11.23
N GLU A 46 -11.52 7.64 -10.65
CA GLU A 46 -12.35 7.68 -9.44
C GLU A 46 -13.80 7.30 -9.74
N LYS A 47 -14.34 7.76 -10.86
CA LYS A 47 -15.72 7.40 -11.26
C LYS A 47 -15.88 5.91 -11.50
N ARG A 48 -14.88 5.27 -12.09
CA ARG A 48 -14.86 3.81 -12.21
C ARG A 48 -14.90 3.15 -10.84
N LEU A 49 -14.02 3.57 -9.93
CA LEU A 49 -13.96 3.04 -8.57
C LEU A 49 -15.27 3.25 -7.80
N GLU A 50 -15.88 4.43 -7.93
CA GLU A 50 -17.18 4.76 -7.35
C GLU A 50 -18.26 3.78 -7.81
N TYR A 51 -18.36 3.51 -9.12
CA TYR A 51 -19.35 2.56 -9.62
C TYR A 51 -19.08 1.11 -9.20
N GLU A 52 -17.80 0.71 -9.08
CA GLU A 52 -17.44 -0.61 -8.55
C GLU A 52 -17.94 -0.76 -7.11
N LEU A 53 -17.68 0.23 -6.25
CA LEU A 53 -18.06 0.19 -4.83
C LEU A 53 -19.55 0.32 -4.59
N LEU A 54 -20.28 1.09 -5.41
CA LEU A 54 -21.74 1.16 -5.34
C LEU A 54 -22.41 -0.17 -5.69
N GLY A 55 -21.71 -1.06 -6.40
CA GLY A 55 -22.18 -2.42 -6.69
C GLY A 55 -21.86 -3.44 -5.60
N GLU A 56 -21.03 -3.11 -4.61
CA GLU A 56 -20.66 -4.02 -3.52
C GLU A 56 -21.71 -3.97 -2.39
N GLN A 57 -22.15 -5.14 -1.91
CA GLN A 57 -22.99 -5.23 -0.72
C GLN A 57 -22.13 -5.19 0.55
N GLU A 58 -22.50 -4.30 1.48
CA GLU A 58 -21.91 -4.15 2.82
C GLU A 58 -20.36 -4.15 2.88
N PRO A 59 -19.68 -3.33 2.06
CA PRO A 59 -18.22 -3.37 1.98
C PRO A 59 -17.54 -2.95 3.30
N GLY A 60 -18.21 -2.16 4.14
CA GLY A 60 -17.72 -1.73 5.45
C GLY A 60 -17.60 -2.88 6.47
N ALA A 61 -18.66 -3.68 6.64
CA ALA A 61 -18.69 -4.77 7.62
C ALA A 61 -17.66 -5.86 7.29
N LYS A 62 -17.56 -6.22 6.01
CA LYS A 62 -16.54 -7.17 5.52
C LYS A 62 -15.12 -6.69 5.85
N ARG A 63 -14.83 -5.41 5.63
CA ARG A 63 -13.53 -4.82 5.92
C ARG A 63 -13.20 -4.73 7.40
N ALA A 64 -14.16 -4.38 8.25
CA ALA A 64 -13.94 -4.42 9.70
C ALA A 64 -13.54 -5.84 10.18
N SER A 65 -14.18 -6.88 9.61
CA SER A 65 -13.80 -8.27 9.85
C SER A 65 -12.39 -8.60 9.33
N GLU A 66 -12.01 -8.10 8.15
CA GLU A 66 -10.65 -8.26 7.61
C GLU A 66 -9.59 -7.60 8.52
N ALA A 67 -9.85 -6.39 9.04
CA ALA A 67 -8.95 -5.71 9.96
C ALA A 67 -8.67 -6.54 11.23
N ARG A 68 -9.69 -7.20 11.78
CA ARG A 68 -9.53 -8.13 12.91
C ARG A 68 -8.59 -9.29 12.58
N LYS A 69 -8.73 -9.90 11.40
CA LYS A 69 -7.82 -10.98 10.95
C LYS A 69 -6.38 -10.49 10.78
N LEU A 70 -6.19 -9.24 10.38
CA LEU A 70 -4.84 -8.65 10.25
C LEU A 70 -4.15 -8.46 11.61
N VAL A 71 -4.90 -8.25 12.69
CA VAL A 71 -4.33 -8.25 14.06
C VAL A 71 -3.68 -9.59 14.38
N GLU A 72 -4.36 -10.71 14.07
CA GLU A 72 -3.83 -12.05 14.32
C GLU A 72 -2.54 -12.30 13.52
N VAL A 73 -2.53 -11.93 12.23
CA VAL A 73 -1.35 -12.03 11.36
C VAL A 73 -0.19 -11.19 11.89
N LEU A 74 -0.46 -9.98 12.39
CA LEU A 74 0.55 -9.10 12.97
C LEU A 74 1.19 -9.72 14.22
N LEU A 75 0.36 -10.26 15.13
CA LEU A 75 0.82 -10.91 16.36
C LEU A 75 1.65 -12.15 16.08
N GLU A 76 1.25 -12.96 15.09
CA GLU A 76 2.04 -14.12 14.65
C GLU A 76 3.39 -13.70 14.08
N ALA A 77 3.40 -12.67 13.23
CA ALA A 77 4.64 -12.17 12.64
C ALA A 77 5.58 -11.54 13.67
N ARG A 78 5.06 -10.84 14.70
CA ARG A 78 5.85 -10.29 15.82
C ARG A 78 6.69 -11.38 16.50
N ARG A 79 6.15 -12.60 16.65
CA ARG A 79 6.86 -13.73 17.26
C ARG A 79 8.00 -14.28 16.40
N ARG A 80 8.03 -13.95 15.11
CA ARG A 80 9.05 -14.40 14.14
C ARG A 80 10.18 -13.39 13.95
N ILE A 81 10.15 -12.25 14.62
CA ILE A 81 11.18 -11.22 14.49
C ILE A 81 12.45 -11.67 15.22
N PRO A 82 13.59 -11.85 14.53
CA PRO A 82 14.81 -12.30 15.16
C PRO A 82 15.36 -11.23 16.13
N PRO A 83 15.62 -11.56 17.41
CA PRO A 83 16.23 -10.62 18.33
C PRO A 83 17.67 -10.31 17.91
N GLY A 84 18.07 -9.04 17.96
CA GLY A 84 19.47 -8.63 17.72
C GLY A 84 19.95 -8.73 16.27
N ALA A 85 19.10 -9.07 15.30
CA ALA A 85 19.49 -9.12 13.90
C ALA A 85 19.79 -7.72 13.36
N GLY A 86 21.01 -7.48 12.87
CA GLY A 86 21.39 -6.23 12.21
C GLY A 86 20.64 -5.97 10.91
N SER A 87 20.03 -7.00 10.32
CA SER A 87 19.20 -6.88 9.12
C SER A 87 18.20 -8.03 9.03
N PHE A 88 16.95 -7.74 8.65
CA PHE A 88 15.91 -8.74 8.44
C PHE A 88 14.82 -8.21 7.49
N THR A 89 13.94 -9.10 7.04
CA THR A 89 12.84 -8.77 6.13
C THR A 89 11.52 -9.26 6.71
N LEU A 90 10.52 -8.40 6.72
CA LEU A 90 9.18 -8.68 7.22
C LEU A 90 8.15 -8.65 6.10
N SER A 91 7.13 -9.50 6.18
CA SER A 91 5.90 -9.37 5.40
C SER A 91 4.73 -9.28 6.37
N ILE A 92 4.45 -8.08 6.84
CA ILE A 92 3.45 -7.82 7.89
C ILE A 92 2.38 -6.83 7.41
N PRO A 93 1.16 -6.92 7.95
CA PRO A 93 0.19 -5.85 7.83
C PRO A 93 0.77 -4.55 8.41
N VAL A 94 0.45 -3.44 7.77
CA VAL A 94 0.77 -2.09 8.21
C VAL A 94 -0.50 -1.27 8.21
N ALA A 95 -0.64 -0.42 9.23
CA ALA A 95 -1.82 0.39 9.45
C ALA A 95 -1.41 1.69 10.11
N ALA A 96 -1.92 2.80 9.59
CA ALA A 96 -1.77 4.13 10.18
C ALA A 96 -2.91 5.04 9.72
N VAL A 97 -3.10 6.15 10.43
CA VAL A 97 -3.96 7.24 9.97
C VAL A 97 -3.11 8.21 9.16
N VAL A 98 -3.47 8.42 7.90
CA VAL A 98 -2.81 9.37 7.00
C VAL A 98 -3.84 10.43 6.62
N GLU A 99 -3.59 11.70 6.94
CA GLU A 99 -4.56 12.79 6.72
C GLU A 99 -5.96 12.46 7.24
N GLY A 100 -6.08 11.93 8.46
CA GLY A 100 -7.38 11.55 9.05
C GLY A 100 -8.06 10.33 8.42
N VAL A 101 -7.43 9.64 7.46
CA VAL A 101 -7.96 8.43 6.83
C VAL A 101 -7.12 7.22 7.26
N PRO A 102 -7.73 6.18 7.86
CA PRO A 102 -7.03 4.92 8.09
C PRO A 102 -6.63 4.26 6.77
N VAL A 103 -5.34 4.02 6.62
CA VAL A 103 -4.76 3.29 5.49
C VAL A 103 -4.21 1.98 6.01
N ILE A 104 -4.71 0.86 5.46
CA ILE A 104 -4.29 -0.49 5.84
C ILE A 104 -3.85 -1.26 4.60
N GLY A 105 -2.73 -1.98 4.71
CA GLY A 105 -2.28 -2.87 3.65
C GLY A 105 -1.21 -3.85 4.13
N ARG A 106 -0.69 -4.64 3.20
CA ARG A 106 0.42 -5.56 3.44
C ARG A 106 1.41 -5.47 2.27
N PRO A 107 2.55 -4.78 2.41
CA PRO A 107 3.59 -4.85 1.39
C PRO A 107 4.11 -6.28 1.25
N HIS A 108 4.73 -6.60 0.12
CA HIS A 108 5.29 -7.95 -0.06
C HIS A 108 6.48 -8.16 0.87
N ALA A 109 7.30 -7.12 1.03
CA ALA A 109 8.41 -7.12 1.98
C ALA A 109 8.70 -5.70 2.51
N VAL A 110 9.14 -5.63 3.76
CA VAL A 110 9.76 -4.47 4.40
C VAL A 110 11.13 -4.92 4.88
N HIS A 111 12.19 -4.38 4.29
CA HIS A 111 13.56 -4.68 4.66
C HIS A 111 14.03 -3.70 5.72
N VAL A 112 14.42 -4.21 6.87
CA VAL A 112 14.94 -3.42 7.99
C VAL A 112 16.43 -3.71 8.13
N ARG A 113 17.23 -2.66 8.24
CA ARG A 113 18.68 -2.73 8.45
C ARG A 113 19.09 -1.70 9.50
N ASN A 114 19.81 -2.14 10.52
CA ASN A 114 20.26 -1.34 11.65
C ASN A 114 19.11 -0.53 12.27
N GLY A 115 17.97 -1.20 12.50
CA GLY A 115 16.77 -0.60 13.06
C GLY A 115 15.99 0.35 12.14
N ARG A 116 16.42 0.58 10.88
CA ARG A 116 15.76 1.47 9.92
C ARG A 116 15.19 0.75 8.72
N VAL A 117 14.10 1.25 8.14
CA VAL A 117 13.56 0.69 6.90
C VAL A 117 14.49 1.06 5.74
N ALA A 118 15.16 0.06 5.18
CA ALA A 118 16.03 0.21 4.03
C ALA A 118 15.28 0.10 2.70
N ALA A 119 14.24 -0.75 2.64
CA ALA A 119 13.42 -0.90 1.44
C ALA A 119 11.99 -1.34 1.75
N VAL A 120 11.04 -0.91 0.92
CA VAL A 120 9.65 -1.36 0.90
C VAL A 120 9.37 -1.95 -0.48
N VAL A 121 8.89 -3.19 -0.55
CA VAL A 121 8.74 -3.94 -1.80
C VAL A 121 7.28 -4.26 -2.07
N VAL A 122 6.86 -3.97 -3.29
CA VAL A 122 5.54 -4.34 -3.82
C VAL A 122 5.72 -5.13 -5.11
N GLY A 123 5.20 -6.36 -5.13
CA GLY A 123 5.06 -7.16 -6.33
C GLY A 123 3.78 -6.86 -7.10
N LYS A 124 3.81 -6.94 -8.43
CA LYS A 124 2.61 -6.95 -9.27
C LYS A 124 2.79 -7.72 -10.57
N ILE A 125 1.66 -8.18 -11.11
CA ILE A 125 1.55 -8.67 -12.48
C ILE A 125 1.16 -7.53 -13.42
N SER A 126 1.84 -7.42 -14.56
CA SER A 126 1.65 -6.36 -15.56
C SER A 126 1.99 -6.86 -16.96
N GLY A 127 1.13 -6.59 -17.94
CA GLY A 127 1.44 -6.83 -19.35
C GLY A 127 2.59 -5.95 -19.88
N ARG A 128 2.94 -4.87 -19.17
CA ARG A 128 4.05 -3.96 -19.50
C ARG A 128 4.90 -3.72 -18.25
N PRO A 129 5.74 -4.69 -17.83
CA PRO A 129 6.50 -4.60 -16.59
C PRO A 129 7.50 -3.44 -16.59
N GLY A 130 8.11 -3.13 -17.75
CA GLY A 130 9.05 -2.00 -17.89
C GLY A 130 8.41 -0.60 -17.77
N ARG A 131 7.09 -0.48 -17.61
CA ARG A 131 6.42 0.81 -17.44
C ARG A 131 5.96 1.01 -15.99
N LEU A 132 6.41 2.11 -15.40
CA LEU A 132 5.90 2.62 -14.12
C LEU A 132 4.69 3.52 -14.36
N TYR A 133 3.52 3.14 -13.84
CA TYR A 133 2.28 3.91 -13.95
C TYR A 133 2.09 4.83 -12.73
N PRO A 134 1.32 5.94 -12.85
CA PRO A 134 0.98 6.77 -11.70
C PRO A 134 0.33 5.99 -10.54
N SER A 135 -0.53 5.02 -10.85
CA SER A 135 -1.15 4.13 -9.85
C SER A 135 -0.12 3.29 -9.09
N ASP A 136 1.02 2.97 -9.69
CA ASP A 136 2.09 2.24 -9.02
C ASP A 136 2.82 3.12 -8.02
N LYS A 137 3.08 4.38 -8.41
CA LYS A 137 3.66 5.39 -7.51
C LYS A 137 2.75 5.59 -6.29
N VAL A 138 1.46 5.81 -6.52
CA VAL A 138 0.45 5.93 -5.46
C VAL A 138 0.47 4.74 -4.52
N ARG A 139 0.57 3.51 -5.05
CA ARG A 139 0.64 2.31 -4.20
C ARG A 139 1.91 2.28 -3.33
N LEU A 140 3.07 2.59 -3.92
CA LEU A 140 4.34 2.64 -3.18
C LEU A 140 4.33 3.74 -2.11
N TYR A 141 3.90 4.94 -2.48
CA TYR A 141 3.82 6.11 -1.61
C TYR A 141 2.81 5.89 -0.48
N ALA A 142 1.68 5.25 -0.74
CA ALA A 142 0.74 4.88 0.31
C ALA A 142 1.35 3.92 1.32
N TYR A 143 2.13 2.92 0.88
CA TYR A 143 2.86 2.06 1.83
C TYR A 143 3.94 2.81 2.61
N ALA A 144 4.69 3.69 1.95
CA ALA A 144 5.75 4.48 2.57
C ALA A 144 5.19 5.37 3.69
N LEU A 145 4.22 6.23 3.37
CA LEU A 145 3.57 7.09 4.36
C LEU A 145 2.86 6.28 5.45
N THR A 146 2.22 5.15 5.13
CA THR A 146 1.58 4.32 6.18
C THR A 146 2.63 3.75 7.15
N LEU A 147 3.77 3.30 6.66
CA LEU A 147 4.87 2.83 7.49
C LEU A 147 5.44 3.96 8.36
N GLU A 148 5.76 5.10 7.75
CA GLU A 148 6.30 6.26 8.46
C GLU A 148 5.35 6.74 9.57
N ARG A 149 4.05 6.87 9.26
CA ARG A 149 3.02 7.28 10.23
C ARG A 149 2.74 6.24 11.31
N ALA A 150 3.00 4.96 11.05
CA ALA A 150 2.99 3.93 12.09
C ALA A 150 4.21 4.02 13.03
N GLY A 151 5.21 4.85 12.69
CA GLY A 151 6.42 5.09 13.44
C GLY A 151 7.64 4.31 12.93
N PHE A 152 7.55 3.63 11.78
CA PHE A 152 8.73 2.98 11.22
C PHE A 152 9.78 4.05 10.88
N PRO A 153 11.04 3.90 11.34
CA PRO A 153 12.09 4.85 11.03
C PRO A 153 12.49 4.73 9.56
N MET A 154 12.03 5.69 8.77
CA MET A 154 12.31 5.87 7.34
C MET A 154 13.27 7.04 7.12
N SER A 155 13.87 7.11 5.94
CA SER A 155 14.78 8.21 5.55
C SER A 155 14.74 8.41 4.04
N SER A 156 15.31 9.50 3.54
CA SER A 156 15.48 9.71 2.09
C SER A 156 16.30 8.61 1.39
N GLY A 157 17.09 7.85 2.16
CA GLY A 157 17.81 6.66 1.67
C GLY A 157 16.96 5.38 1.58
N THR A 158 15.71 5.41 2.08
CA THR A 158 14.78 4.29 2.00
C THR A 158 14.29 4.11 0.56
N ARG A 159 14.34 2.87 0.07
CA ARG A 159 14.02 2.54 -1.32
C ARG A 159 12.61 1.99 -1.45
N LEU A 160 11.79 2.60 -2.30
CA LEU A 160 10.47 2.11 -2.64
C LEU A 160 10.57 1.30 -3.93
N VAL A 161 10.40 -0.01 -3.82
CA VAL A 161 10.68 -0.97 -4.89
C VAL A 161 9.39 -1.56 -5.43
N LEU A 162 9.15 -1.37 -6.73
CA LEU A 162 8.13 -2.09 -7.47
C LEU A 162 8.76 -3.21 -8.29
N ALA A 163 8.46 -4.45 -7.94
CA ALA A 163 8.75 -5.62 -8.74
C ALA A 163 7.55 -5.91 -9.64
N ALA A 164 7.69 -5.66 -10.95
CA ALA A 164 6.65 -5.89 -11.93
C ALA A 164 7.05 -7.03 -12.87
N ALA A 165 6.18 -8.02 -13.07
CA ALA A 165 6.43 -9.11 -14.01
C ALA A 165 5.19 -9.45 -14.84
N ARG A 166 5.36 -10.17 -15.96
CA ARG A 166 4.24 -10.61 -16.81
C ARG A 166 3.41 -11.75 -16.19
N ASP A 167 4.03 -12.54 -15.33
CA ASP A 167 3.43 -13.71 -14.72
C ASP A 167 4.02 -13.98 -13.32
N ASN A 168 3.36 -14.85 -12.56
CA ASN A 168 3.75 -15.16 -11.18
C ASN A 168 5.12 -15.83 -11.08
N ARG A 169 5.50 -16.69 -12.03
CA ARG A 169 6.78 -17.39 -12.00
C ARG A 169 7.94 -16.39 -12.12
N SER A 170 7.81 -15.46 -13.06
CA SER A 170 8.76 -14.37 -13.28
C SER A 170 8.81 -13.42 -12.08
N LEU A 171 7.66 -13.13 -11.45
CA LEU A 171 7.62 -12.29 -10.24
C LEU A 171 8.33 -12.96 -9.05
N ILE A 172 8.08 -14.25 -8.81
CA ILE A 172 8.72 -15.01 -7.74
C ILE A 172 10.23 -15.05 -7.99
N ALA A 173 10.67 -15.38 -9.20
CA ALA A 173 12.10 -15.40 -9.54
C ALA A 173 12.76 -14.04 -9.29
N LEU A 174 12.10 -12.95 -9.68
CA LEU A 174 12.59 -11.59 -9.45
C LEU A 174 12.71 -11.24 -7.96
N LEU A 175 11.70 -11.60 -7.16
CA LEU A 175 11.68 -11.33 -5.72
C LEU A 175 12.69 -12.20 -4.95
N SER A 176 12.86 -13.46 -5.34
CA SER A 176 13.81 -14.38 -4.70
C SER A 176 15.27 -14.02 -4.96
N GLY A 177 15.58 -13.43 -6.11
CA GLY A 177 16.93 -12.96 -6.45
C GLY A 177 17.29 -11.56 -5.95
N LEU A 178 16.40 -10.91 -5.20
CA LEU A 178 16.52 -9.50 -4.86
C LEU A 178 17.47 -9.27 -3.67
N ASP A 179 18.63 -8.67 -3.93
CA ASP A 179 19.46 -8.11 -2.86
C ASP A 179 18.89 -6.74 -2.42
N LEU A 180 18.09 -6.76 -1.35
CA LEU A 180 17.45 -5.57 -0.78
C LEU A 180 18.45 -4.55 -0.21
N SER A 181 19.69 -4.95 0.09
CA SER A 181 20.72 -4.02 0.54
C SER A 181 21.28 -3.16 -0.60
N ARG A 182 21.21 -3.65 -1.84
CA ARG A 182 21.81 -3.02 -3.03
C ARG A 182 20.85 -2.93 -4.21
N VAL A 183 19.53 -2.92 -3.97
CA VAL A 183 18.54 -2.92 -5.05
C VAL A 183 18.75 -1.75 -6.03
N ARG A 184 18.77 -2.06 -7.32
CA ARG A 184 18.90 -1.12 -8.43
C ARG A 184 17.73 -1.30 -9.40
N PRO A 185 17.39 -0.25 -10.18
CA PRO A 185 16.44 -0.41 -11.27
C PRO A 185 16.93 -1.47 -12.27
N VAL A 186 16.00 -2.30 -12.72
CA VAL A 186 16.26 -3.33 -13.74
C VAL A 186 15.12 -3.27 -14.75
N ALA A 187 15.45 -3.22 -16.02
CA ALA A 187 14.50 -3.39 -17.10
C ALA A 187 14.89 -4.65 -17.88
N GLY A 188 14.06 -5.68 -17.84
CA GLY A 188 14.24 -6.92 -18.58
C GLY A 188 13.00 -7.29 -19.39
N ASP A 189 13.19 -8.23 -20.31
CA ASP A 189 12.10 -8.82 -21.06
C ASP A 189 11.27 -9.72 -20.14
N GLY A 190 10.08 -9.23 -19.77
CA GLY A 190 9.12 -9.95 -18.95
C GLY A 190 9.11 -9.59 -17.46
N ALA A 191 10.13 -8.89 -16.96
CA ALA A 191 10.18 -8.42 -15.57
C ALA A 191 10.99 -7.12 -15.43
N ALA A 192 10.63 -6.28 -14.47
CA ALA A 192 11.33 -5.03 -14.18
C ALA A 192 11.27 -4.68 -12.68
N LEU A 193 12.34 -4.05 -12.20
CA LEU A 193 12.41 -3.39 -10.91
C LEU A 193 12.43 -1.88 -11.13
N HIS A 194 11.46 -1.20 -10.55
CA HIS A 194 11.46 0.25 -10.43
C HIS A 194 11.81 0.61 -9.00
N VAL A 195 12.71 1.58 -8.82
CA VAL A 195 13.15 2.03 -7.50
C VAL A 195 12.92 3.53 -7.42
N LEU A 196 12.14 3.96 -6.44
CA LEU A 196 11.95 5.36 -6.07
C LEU A 196 12.63 5.62 -4.73
N ALA A 197 13.04 6.86 -4.49
CA ALA A 197 13.43 7.31 -3.16
C ALA A 197 12.16 7.63 -2.35
N HIS A 198 12.23 7.42 -1.04
CA HIS A 198 11.24 7.93 -0.12
C HIS A 198 11.38 9.45 0.00
N ASP A 199 10.27 10.14 -0.19
CA ASP A 199 10.14 11.60 -0.11
C ASP A 199 8.75 11.92 0.48
N PRO A 200 8.64 12.15 1.80
CA PRO A 200 7.36 12.25 2.48
C PRO A 200 6.50 13.42 1.96
N ASP A 201 7.14 14.52 1.52
CA ASP A 201 6.42 15.69 1.02
C ASP A 201 5.80 15.40 -0.35
N LEU A 202 6.56 14.83 -1.28
CA LEU A 202 6.05 14.41 -2.60
C LEU A 202 5.00 13.31 -2.49
N GLU A 203 5.22 12.36 -1.58
CA GLU A 203 4.28 11.28 -1.29
C GLU A 203 2.94 11.85 -0.79
N LEU A 204 3.00 12.81 0.13
CA LEU A 204 1.81 13.44 0.70
C LEU A 204 1.10 14.31 -0.32
N GLU A 205 1.83 15.10 -1.11
CA GLU A 205 1.28 15.90 -2.22
C GLU A 205 0.46 15.01 -3.18
N MET A 206 0.97 13.81 -3.49
CA MET A 206 0.28 12.87 -4.37
C MET A 206 -0.94 12.20 -3.71
N LEU A 207 -0.88 11.87 -2.41
CA LEU A 207 -1.95 11.16 -1.73
C LEU A 207 -3.04 12.06 -1.14
N ALA A 208 -2.72 13.27 -0.70
CA ALA A 208 -3.65 14.20 -0.08
C ALA A 208 -4.96 14.39 -0.89
N PRO A 209 -4.93 14.67 -2.22
CA PRO A 209 -6.16 14.78 -2.98
C PRO A 209 -6.91 13.45 -3.05
N LEU A 210 -6.23 12.31 -3.06
CA LEU A 210 -6.90 11.00 -3.06
C LEU A 210 -7.61 10.73 -1.75
N LEU A 211 -7.00 11.08 -0.61
CA LEU A 211 -7.56 10.92 0.73
C LEU A 211 -8.74 11.89 0.98
N ALA A 212 -8.68 13.12 0.46
CA ALA A 212 -9.78 14.07 0.49
C ALA A 212 -11.08 13.53 -0.13
N TYR A 213 -10.98 12.75 -1.22
CA TYR A 213 -12.12 12.05 -1.80
C TYR A 213 -12.77 11.06 -0.82
N TRP A 214 -11.97 10.31 -0.06
CA TRP A 214 -12.49 9.35 0.91
C TRP A 214 -13.14 10.00 2.13
N ARG A 215 -12.67 11.19 2.51
CA ARG A 215 -13.31 12.03 3.53
C ARG A 215 -14.58 12.72 3.04
N GLY A 216 -14.92 12.61 1.76
CA GLY A 216 -16.11 13.23 1.18
C GLY A 216 -15.96 14.72 0.89
N GLU A 217 -14.74 15.26 0.96
CA GLU A 217 -14.45 16.70 0.73
C GLU A 217 -14.59 17.10 -0.74
N ARG A 218 -14.65 16.12 -1.65
CA ARG A 218 -14.82 16.36 -3.08
C ARG A 218 -15.55 15.21 -3.78
N GLN A 219 -16.10 15.53 -4.95
CA GLN A 219 -16.74 14.55 -5.82
C GLN A 219 -15.71 13.70 -6.59
N ALA A 220 -16.16 12.53 -7.06
CA ALA A 220 -15.38 11.67 -7.94
C ALA A 220 -15.14 12.35 -9.30
N ALA A 221 -13.90 12.34 -9.76
CA ALA A 221 -13.51 12.83 -11.09
C ALA A 221 -13.42 11.69 -12.13
N VAL A 222 -13.80 12.01 -13.38
CA VAL A 222 -13.53 11.14 -14.53
C VAL A 222 -12.10 11.38 -14.99
N ARG A 223 -11.33 10.30 -15.19
CA ARG A 223 -10.03 10.36 -15.88
C ARG A 223 -10.12 9.65 -17.22
N ARG A 224 -10.18 10.43 -18.31
CA ARG A 224 -10.22 9.89 -19.67
C ARG A 224 -8.87 9.28 -20.03
N GLY A 225 -8.89 8.05 -20.55
CA GLY A 225 -7.69 7.30 -20.91
C GLY A 225 -7.99 6.12 -21.83
N ARG A 226 -6.94 5.43 -22.30
CA ARG A 226 -7.10 4.30 -23.24
C ARG A 226 -7.93 3.15 -22.65
N TRP A 227 -7.94 2.98 -21.34
CA TRP A 227 -8.73 1.98 -20.62
C TRP A 227 -10.23 2.28 -20.61
N CYS A 228 -10.68 3.47 -21.02
CA CYS A 228 -12.11 3.79 -21.12
C CYS A 228 -12.82 2.93 -22.17
N ALA A 229 -12.13 2.53 -23.24
CA ALA A 229 -12.71 1.72 -24.32
C ALA A 229 -13.18 0.34 -23.83
N SER A 230 -12.51 -0.21 -22.81
CA SER A 230 -12.82 -1.50 -22.20
C SER A 230 -13.42 -1.37 -20.79
N CYS A 231 -13.85 -0.17 -20.40
CA CYS A 231 -14.42 0.06 -19.08
C CYS A 231 -15.89 -0.38 -19.06
N PRO A 232 -16.33 -1.25 -18.12
CA PRO A 232 -17.71 -1.72 -18.04
C PRO A 232 -18.72 -0.60 -17.72
N PHE A 233 -18.24 0.55 -17.22
CA PHE A 233 -19.08 1.71 -16.88
C PHE A 233 -18.94 2.86 -17.88
N ARG A 234 -18.39 2.60 -19.08
CA ARG A 234 -18.16 3.64 -20.09
C ARG A 234 -19.42 4.44 -20.40
N GLU A 235 -20.56 3.78 -20.55
CA GLU A 235 -21.85 4.42 -20.89
C GLU A 235 -22.38 5.34 -19.78
N ARG A 236 -21.90 5.17 -18.54
CA ARG A 236 -22.25 6.03 -17.40
C ARG A 236 -21.35 7.25 -17.27
N CYS A 237 -20.24 7.28 -18.01
CA CYS A 237 -19.27 8.36 -18.03
C CYS A 237 -19.46 9.18 -19.32
N GLY A 238 -20.21 10.29 -19.24
CA GLY A 238 -20.42 11.22 -20.36
C GLY A 238 -19.13 11.76 -21.00
#